data_AF-A0A3D1T2E6-F1
#
_entry.id   AF-A0A3D1T2E6-F1
#
_cell.length_a   1.000
_cell.length_b   1.000
_cell.length_c   1.000
_cell.angle_alpha   90.00
_cell.angle_beta   90.00
_cell.angle_gamma   90.00
#
_symmetry.space_group_name_H-M   'P 1'
#
loop_
_entity.id
_entity.type
_entity.pdbx_description
1 polymer ?
#
loop_
_entity_poly.entity_id
_entity_poly.type
_entity_poly.pdbx_seq_one_letter_code
_entity_poly.pdbx_strand_id
1 'polypeptide(L)' 'TDHFIGLMLVGEIEIVSEQATKDRLWRTGFERYYPLGKTDPDYSILKFTAKWGKLYNDGKYVKCFHIQA' A
#
# COMPACT_ATOMS: atom_id res chain seq x y z
N THR A 1 -15.79 -3.48 -24.71
CA THR A 1 -14.59 -2.63 -24.88
C THR A 1 -13.98 -2.51 -23.51
N ASP A 2 -12.75 -2.96 -23.32
CA ASP A 2 -12.10 -2.89 -22.01
C ASP A 2 -11.88 -1.42 -21.64
N HIS A 3 -12.34 -1.01 -20.46
CA HIS A 3 -12.15 0.34 -19.93
C HIS A 3 -10.78 0.43 -19.27
N PHE A 4 -9.98 1.42 -19.64
CA PHE A 4 -8.66 1.63 -19.02
C PHE A 4 -8.79 2.58 -17.83
N ILE A 5 -8.91 2.01 -16.63
CA ILE A 5 -9.10 2.77 -15.39
C ILE A 5 -7.82 2.73 -14.55
N GLY A 6 -7.37 3.90 -14.08
CA GLY A 6 -6.19 4.03 -13.22
C GLY A 6 -6.46 4.91 -12.00
N LEU A 7 -5.85 4.57 -10.87
CA LEU A 7 -5.91 5.37 -9.64
C LEU A 7 -4.48 5.71 -9.21
N MET A 8 -4.19 7.00 -9.07
CA MET A 8 -2.96 7.51 -8.45
C MET A 8 -3.30 8.06 -7.07
N LEU A 9 -2.58 7.60 -6.05
CA LEU A 9 -2.63 8.15 -4.70
C LEU A 9 -1.27 8.76 -4.37
N VAL A 10 -1.29 9.93 -3.75
CA VAL A 10 -0.10 10.63 -3.28
C VAL A 10 -0.26 10.91 -1.81
N GLY A 11 0.79 10.62 -1.05
CA GLY A 11 0.75 10.62 0.41
C GLY A 11 2.12 10.37 1.01
N GLU A 12 2.12 10.07 2.29
CA GLU A 12 3.33 9.76 3.06
C GLU A 12 3.43 8.27 3.34
N ILE A 13 4.67 7.81 3.53
CA ILE A 13 4.96 6.43 3.89
C ILE A 13 5.78 6.40 5.17
N GLU A 14 5.42 5.49 6.06
CA GLU A 14 6.11 5.26 7.33
C GLU A 14 6.50 3.78 7.41
N ILE A 15 7.70 3.49 7.92
CA ILE A 15 8.08 2.13 8.27
C ILE A 15 7.52 1.83 9.66
N VAL A 16 6.75 0.75 9.78
CA VAL A 16 6.18 0.32 11.06
C VAL A 16 7.03 -0.80 11.64
N SER A 17 7.65 -0.53 12.79
CA SER A 17 8.54 -1.48 13.48
C SER A 17 7.84 -2.35 14.51
N GLU A 18 6.58 -2.06 14.86
CA GLU A 18 5.85 -2.78 15.91
C GLU A 18 5.53 -4.23 15.51
N GLN A 19 5.96 -5.19 16.33
CA GLN A 19 5.73 -6.61 16.06
C GLN A 19 4.25 -6.98 16.01
N ALA A 20 3.40 -6.35 16.84
CA ALA A 20 1.96 -6.59 16.81
C ALA A 20 1.33 -6.28 15.44
N THR A 21 1.84 -5.25 14.75
CA THR A 21 1.40 -4.90 13.40
C THR A 21 1.97 -5.87 12.36
N LYS A 22 3.24 -6.25 12.47
CA LYS A 22 3.86 -7.31 11.64
C LYS A 22 3.07 -8.62 11.74
N ASP A 23 2.70 -9.02 12.94
CA ASP A 23 1.98 -10.26 13.20
C ASP A 23 0.57 -10.29 12.61
N ARG A 24 -0.11 -9.13 12.68
CA ARG A 24 -1.48 -8.93 12.17
C ARG A 24 -1.53 -8.92 10.64
N LEU A 25 -0.49 -8.39 9.98
CA LEU A 25 -0.45 -8.22 8.53
C LEU A 25 0.22 -9.39 7.79
N TRP A 26 0.88 -10.30 8.51
CA TRP A 26 1.45 -11.52 7.94
C TRP A 26 0.39 -12.37 7.21
N ARG A 27 0.75 -12.92 6.05
CA ARG A 27 -0.09 -13.80 5.24
C ARG A 27 0.65 -15.08 4.87
N THR A 28 -0.08 -16.18 4.74
CA THR A 28 0.46 -17.42 4.16
C THR A 28 1.07 -17.14 2.78
N GLY A 29 2.25 -17.69 2.52
CA GLY A 29 3.06 -17.45 1.32
C GLY A 29 4.16 -16.42 1.50
N PHE A 30 4.13 -15.61 2.57
CA PHE A 30 5.19 -14.63 2.86
C PHE A 30 6.50 -15.31 3.29
N GLU A 31 6.45 -16.53 3.82
CA GLU A 31 7.62 -17.35 4.16
C GLU A 31 8.53 -17.61 2.95
N ARG A 32 8.02 -17.51 1.72
CA ARG A 32 8.83 -17.60 0.50
C ARG A 32 9.84 -16.45 0.39
N TYR A 33 9.49 -15.28 0.93
CA TYR A 33 10.31 -14.06 0.89
C TYR A 33 11.00 -13.79 2.23
N TYR A 34 10.42 -14.25 3.33
CA TYR A 34 10.90 -14.04 4.70
C TYR A 34 11.01 -15.40 5.42
N PRO A 35 12.09 -16.17 5.19
CA PRO A 35 12.24 -17.54 5.68
C PRO A 35 12.25 -17.67 7.20
N LEU A 36 12.60 -16.60 7.93
CA LEU A 36 12.57 -16.56 9.40
C LEU A 36 11.18 -16.16 9.94
N GLY A 37 10.18 -16.05 9.07
CA GLY A 37 8.79 -15.81 9.43
C GLY A 37 8.50 -14.36 9.85
N LYS A 38 7.53 -14.20 10.75
CA LYS A 38 7.04 -12.87 11.17
C LYS A 38 8.09 -12.01 11.88
N THR A 39 9.12 -12.63 12.42
CA THR A 39 10.22 -11.96 13.14
C THR A 39 11.46 -11.78 12.28
N ASP A 40 11.38 -12.13 10.99
CA ASP A 40 12.47 -11.93 10.05
C ASP A 40 12.91 -10.44 10.04
N PRO A 41 14.21 -10.14 10.19
CA PRO A 41 14.71 -8.77 10.19
C PRO A 41 14.46 -8.04 8.87
N ASP A 42 14.32 -8.79 7.77
CA ASP A 42 14.06 -8.22 6.43
C ASP A 42 12.55 -8.01 6.20
N TYR A 43 11.68 -8.53 7.07
CA TYR A 43 10.24 -8.28 7.00
C TYR A 43 9.88 -6.90 7.59
N SER A 44 9.54 -5.96 6.71
CA SER A 44 9.13 -4.60 7.06
C SER A 44 7.69 -4.31 6.61
N ILE A 45 6.94 -3.59 7.46
CA ILE A 45 5.62 -3.07 7.12
C ILE A 45 5.75 -1.62 6.68
N LEU A 46 5.13 -1.29 5.54
CA LEU A 46 4.99 0.07 5.06
C LEU A 46 3.55 0.53 5.26
N LYS A 47 3.37 1.61 6.02
CA LYS A 47 2.09 2.28 6.21
C LYS A 47 2.02 3.49 5.29
N PHE A 48 1.23 3.39 4.22
CA PHE A 48 0.95 4.51 3.34
C PHE A 48 -0.31 5.27 3.81
N THR A 49 -0.19 6.59 3.94
CA THR A 49 -1.31 7.49 4.27
C THR A 49 -1.53 8.46 3.11
N ALA A 50 -2.60 8.23 2.35
CA ALA A 50 -2.93 9.05 1.19
C ALA A 50 -3.44 10.44 1.60
N LYS A 51 -2.92 11.49 0.95
CA LYS A 51 -3.32 12.90 1.14
C LYS A 51 -4.22 13.40 0.02
N TRP A 52 -3.97 12.94 -1.20
CA TRP A 52 -4.79 13.26 -2.37
C TRP A 52 -4.62 12.19 -3.46
N GLY A 53 -5.44 12.25 -4.51
CA GLY A 53 -5.35 11.31 -5.62
C GLY A 53 -5.94 11.81 -6.92
N LYS A 54 -5.68 11.06 -8.00
CA LYS A 54 -6.25 11.26 -9.33
C LYS A 54 -6.84 9.96 -9.87
N LEU A 55 -8.05 10.06 -10.40
CA LEU A 55 -8.69 9.00 -11.17
C LEU A 55 -8.46 9.24 -12.66
N TYR A 56 -8.07 8.20 -13.38
CA TYR A 56 -7.88 8.17 -14.82
C TYR A 56 -8.89 7.23 -15.47
N ASN A 57 -9.42 7.64 -16.62
CA ASN A 57 -10.27 6.82 -17.47
C ASN A 57 -9.85 7.03 -18.93
N ASP A 58 -9.55 5.94 -19.62
CA ASP A 58 -9.14 5.91 -21.03
C ASP A 58 -8.00 6.90 -21.33
N GLY A 59 -6.98 6.89 -20.45
CA GLY A 59 -5.77 7.71 -20.56
C GLY A 59 -5.95 9.18 -20.17
N LYS A 60 -7.15 9.62 -19.80
CA LYS A 60 -7.43 10.99 -19.37
C LYS A 60 -7.65 11.06 -17.87
N TYR A 61 -7.15 12.11 -17.22
CA TYR A 61 -7.53 12.37 -15.84
C TYR A 61 -9.01 12.81 -15.83
N VAL A 62 -9.77 12.26 -14.89
CA VAL A 62 -11.21 12.51 -14.73
C VAL A 62 -11.47 13.35 -13.49
N LYS A 63 -10.76 13.06 -12.39
CA LYS A 63 -11.01 13.73 -11.11
C LYS A 63 -9.74 13.79 -10.26
N CYS A 64 -9.51 14.95 -9.63
CA CYS A 64 -8.57 15.11 -8.53
C CYS A 64 -9.38 15.24 -7.23
N PHE A 65 -8.89 14.63 -6.14
CA PHE A 65 -9.56 14.71 -4.84
C PHE A 65 -8.54 14.77 -3.71
N HIS A 66 -8.89 15.54 -2.67
CA HIS A 66 -8.16 15.59 -1.42
C HIS A 66 -8.81 14.64 -0.42
N ILE A 67 -7.99 13.97 0.38
CA ILE A 67 -8.44 13.05 1.41
C ILE A 67 -8.34 13.82 2.72
N GLN A 68 -9.48 14.04 3.36
CA GLN A 68 -9.52 14.57 4.71
C GLN A 68 -9.25 13.42 5.68
N ALA A 69 -8.41 13.69 6.68
CA ALA A 69 -8.10 12.77 7.76
C ALA A 69 -9.27 12.65 8.74
#